data_AF-A0A6B2LTW1-F1
#
_entry.id   AF-A0A6B2LTW1-F1
#
_cell.length_a   1.000
_cell.length_b   1.000
_cell.length_c   1.000
_cell.angle_alpha   90.00
_cell.angle_beta   90.00
_cell.angle_gamma   90.00
#
_symmetry.space_group_name_H-M   'P 1'
#
loop_
_entity.id
_entity.type
_entity.pdbx_description
1 polymer ?
#
loop_
_entity_poly.entity_id
_entity_poly.type
_entity_poly.pdbx_seq_one_letter_code
_entity_poly.pdbx_strand_id
1 'polypeptide(L)'
;MIRRRLSILDIRDLSGDGLIFSHLLELLSHKQIPYIRTPKLQFHKIQNCHLIINFFKEENFKLVSIGAEDILSGNEVVLLGLVWVLMLRYQI
;
A
#
# COMPACT_ATOMS: atom_id res chain seq x y z
N MET A 1 -8.98 18.47 -7.77
CA MET A 1 -8.07 17.30 -7.77
C MET A 1 -6.74 17.74 -7.14
N ILE A 2 -6.50 17.40 -5.87
CA ILE A 2 -5.29 17.85 -5.14
C ILE A 2 -4.12 16.96 -5.57
N ARG A 3 -3.23 17.47 -6.41
CA ARG A 3 -1.95 16.80 -6.72
C ARG A 3 -1.05 16.90 -5.49
N ARG A 4 -1.03 15.87 -4.65
CA ARG A 4 -0.01 15.69 -3.61
C ARG A 4 1.27 15.23 -4.31
N ARG A 5 2.31 16.07 -4.35
CA ARG A 5 3.65 15.65 -4.80
C ARG A 5 4.24 14.72 -3.73
N LEU A 6 4.02 13.42 -3.90
CA LEU A 6 4.77 12.38 -3.18
C LEU A 6 6.02 12.09 -4.01
N SER A 7 7.18 12.55 -3.56
CA SER A 7 8.47 12.09 -4.07
C SER A 7 8.84 10.82 -3.32
N ILE A 8 8.52 9.67 -3.91
CA ILE A 8 8.99 8.37 -3.42
C ILE A 8 10.43 8.24 -3.89
N LEU A 9 11.39 8.29 -2.97
CA LEU A 9 12.81 8.19 -3.31
C LEU A 9 13.24 6.72 -3.36
N ASP A 10 12.62 5.89 -2.51
CA ASP A 10 12.88 4.46 -2.41
C ASP A 10 11.56 3.69 -2.23
N ILE A 11 11.46 2.47 -2.76
CA ILE A 11 10.32 1.57 -2.55
C ILE A 11 10.10 1.26 -1.07
N ARG A 12 11.17 1.33 -0.26
CA ARG A 12 11.12 1.21 1.20
C ARG A 12 10.27 2.29 1.86
N ASP A 13 10.09 3.45 1.21
CA ASP A 13 9.21 4.51 1.72
C ASP A 13 7.74 4.08 1.71
N LEU A 14 7.36 3.05 0.94
CA LEU A 14 6.02 2.46 0.96
C LEU A 14 5.75 1.62 2.22
N SER A 15 6.81 1.24 2.93
CA SER A 15 6.75 0.37 4.11
C SER A 15 6.54 1.13 5.42
N GLY A 16 6.44 0.39 6.52
CA GLY A 16 6.38 0.94 7.88
C GLY A 16 5.00 1.43 8.29
N ASP A 17 4.47 2.48 7.66
CA ASP A 17 3.26 3.17 8.14
C ASP A 17 2.02 2.87 7.26
N GLY A 18 2.23 2.27 6.09
CA GLY A 18 1.21 1.98 5.07
C GLY A 18 0.59 3.23 4.45
N LEU A 19 1.00 4.44 4.84
CA LEU A 19 0.39 5.70 4.43
C LEU A 19 0.60 6.03 2.97
N ILE A 20 1.87 6.02 2.52
CA ILE A 20 2.23 6.37 1.14
C ILE A 20 1.63 5.35 0.19
N PHE A 21 1.68 4.08 0.57
CA PHE A 21 1.08 3.00 -0.21
C PHE A 21 -0.45 3.15 -0.29
N SER A 22 -1.13 3.41 0.83
CA SER A 22 -2.59 3.62 0.82
C SER A 22 -3.00 4.85 -0.03
N HIS A 23 -2.21 5.92 0.00
CA HIS A 23 -2.40 7.07 -0.90
C HIS A 23 -2.22 6.71 -2.37
N LEU A 24 -1.20 5.92 -2.70
CA LEU A 24 -0.95 5.47 -4.06
C LEU A 24 -2.15 4.66 -4.58
N LEU A 25 -2.66 3.73 -3.77
CA LEU A 25 -3.85 2.94 -4.11
C LEU A 25 -5.09 3.81 -4.33
N GLU A 26 -5.34 4.79 -3.44
CA GLU A 26 -6.45 5.74 -3.58
C GLU A 26 -6.33 6.57 -4.87
N LEU A 27 -5.11 6.99 -5.24
CA LEU A 27 -4.86 7.74 -6.47
C LEU A 27 -5.08 6.91 -7.73
N LEU A 28 -4.59 5.66 -7.75
CA LEU A 28 -4.67 4.78 -8.92
C LEU A 28 -6.08 4.21 -9.12
N SER A 29 -6.76 3.84 -8.05
CA SER A 29 -8.08 3.22 -8.11
C SER A 29 -9.23 4.22 -8.14
N HIS A 30 -8.97 5.49 -7.78
CA HIS A 30 -9.98 6.51 -7.51
C HIS A 30 -11.00 6.10 -6.41
N LYS A 31 -10.66 5.12 -5.56
CA LYS A 31 -11.47 4.68 -4.42
C LYS A 31 -10.91 5.21 -3.12
N GLN A 32 -11.78 5.65 -2.22
CA GLN A 32 -11.37 6.05 -0.88
C GLN A 32 -11.08 4.83 -0.02
N ILE A 33 -9.92 4.81 0.60
CA ILE A 33 -9.52 3.78 1.56
C ILE A 33 -9.48 4.43 2.96
N PRO A 34 -10.16 3.87 3.98
CA PRO A 34 -10.24 4.47 5.31
C PRO A 34 -9.00 4.17 6.16
N TYR A 35 -7.80 4.56 5.70
CA TYR A 35 -6.56 4.39 6.46
C TYR A 35 -6.34 5.50 7.50
N ILE A 36 -5.60 5.17 8.56
CA ILE A 36 -5.23 6.09 9.64
C ILE A 36 -4.15 7.03 9.14
N ARG A 37 -4.48 8.31 8.96
CA ARG A 37 -3.60 9.34 8.39
C ARG A 37 -2.37 9.70 9.25
N THR A 38 -2.42 9.44 10.55
CA THR A 38 -1.34 9.72 11.51
C THR A 38 -1.13 8.54 12.47
N PRO A 39 -0.52 7.43 12.01
CA PRO A 39 -0.35 6.24 12.83
C PRO A 39 0.79 6.44 13.84
N LYS A 40 0.46 6.79 15.07
CA LYS A 40 1.43 6.93 16.18
C LYS A 40 1.82 5.59 16.83
N LEU A 41 0.90 4.65 16.87
CA LEU A 41 1.06 3.35 17.51
C LEU A 41 1.36 2.27 16.48
N GLN A 42 2.14 1.26 16.83
CA GLN A 42 2.45 0.13 15.95
C GLN A 42 1.19 -0.60 15.48
N PHE A 43 0.16 -0.69 16.32
CA PHE A 43 -1.12 -1.29 15.94
C PHE A 43 -1.84 -0.49 14.83
N HIS A 44 -1.72 0.83 14.79
CA HIS A 44 -2.28 1.64 13.70
C HIS A 44 -1.56 1.38 12.38
N LYS A 45 -0.24 1.18 12.43
CA LYS A 45 0.58 0.89 11.26
C LYS A 45 0.22 -0.47 10.64
N ILE A 46 0.10 -1.51 11.46
CA ILE A 46 -0.33 -2.84 10.98
C ILE A 46 -1.77 -2.80 10.46
N GLN A 47 -2.67 -2.02 11.09
CA GLN A 47 -4.04 -1.83 10.57
C GLN A 47 -4.04 -1.21 9.17
N ASN A 48 -3.23 -0.18 8.92
CA ASN A 48 -3.08 0.38 7.57
C ASN A 48 -2.57 -0.68 6.57
N CYS A 49 -1.62 -1.51 6.98
CA CYS A 49 -1.12 -2.62 6.14
C CYS A 49 -2.21 -3.67 5.85
N HIS A 50 -3.07 -3.98 6.82
CA HIS A 50 -4.22 -4.86 6.60
C HIS A 50 -5.21 -4.27 5.59
N LEU A 51 -5.47 -2.96 5.65
CA LEU A 51 -6.34 -2.29 4.69
C LEU A 51 -5.79 -2.38 3.26
N ILE A 52 -4.47 -2.24 3.10
CA ILE A 52 -3.80 -2.43 1.81
C ILE A 52 -4.03 -3.84 1.27
N ILE A 53 -3.78 -4.87 2.09
CA ILE A 53 -3.99 -6.27 1.70
C ILE A 53 -5.45 -6.54 1.33
N ASN A 54 -6.40 -6.00 2.10
CA ASN A 54 -7.82 -6.15 1.83
C ASN A 54 -8.22 -5.47 0.51
N PHE A 55 -7.69 -4.28 0.22
CA PHE A 55 -7.90 -3.61 -1.06
C PHE A 55 -7.45 -4.50 -2.23
N PHE A 56 -6.27 -5.10 -2.14
CA PHE A 56 -5.80 -6.01 -3.18
C PHE A 56 -6.68 -7.27 -3.32
N LYS A 57 -7.22 -7.80 -2.22
CA LYS A 57 -8.19 -8.92 -2.26
C LYS A 57 -9.50 -8.51 -2.94
N GLU A 58 -10.03 -7.32 -2.63
CA GLU A 58 -11.25 -6.78 -3.24
C GLU A 58 -11.11 -6.53 -4.74
N GLU A 59 -9.92 -6.11 -5.19
CA GLU A 59 -9.58 -5.96 -6.60
C GLU A 59 -9.31 -7.30 -7.32
N ASN A 60 -9.52 -8.45 -6.65
CA ASN A 60 -9.32 -9.81 -7.14
C ASN A 60 -7.87 -10.16 -7.52
N PHE A 61 -6.89 -9.56 -6.84
CA PHE A 61 -5.49 -9.94 -7.03
C PHE A 61 -5.15 -11.23 -6.27
N LYS A 62 -4.39 -12.12 -6.92
CA LYS A 62 -3.86 -13.33 -6.29
C LYS A 62 -2.68 -12.99 -5.38
N LEU A 63 -2.97 -12.69 -4.13
CA LEU A 63 -1.96 -12.56 -3.08
C LEU A 63 -1.58 -13.96 -2.56
N VAL A 64 -0.54 -14.57 -3.12
CA VAL A 64 -0.05 -15.86 -2.63
C VAL A 64 0.94 -15.62 -1.49
N SER A 65 0.57 -16.02 -0.27
CA SER A 65 1.43 -15.97 0.92
C SER A 65 1.93 -14.57 1.33
N ILE A 66 1.19 -13.50 0.98
CA ILE A 66 1.53 -12.12 1.38
C ILE A 66 0.63 -11.67 2.53
N GLY A 67 1.24 -11.27 3.65
CA GLY A 67 0.58 -10.73 4.82
C GLY A 67 0.82 -9.23 5.03
N ALA A 68 0.05 -8.64 5.97
CA ALA A 68 0.25 -7.25 6.38
C ALA A 68 1.61 -7.04 7.08
N GLU A 69 2.14 -8.08 7.73
CA GLU A 69 3.45 -8.06 8.39
C GLU A 69 4.60 -7.94 7.39
N ASP A 70 4.48 -8.49 6.18
CA ASP A 70 5.49 -8.35 5.13
C ASP A 70 5.60 -6.91 4.62
N ILE A 71 4.45 -6.22 4.54
CA ILE A 71 4.41 -4.79 4.20
C ILE A 71 4.97 -3.95 5.35
N LEU A 72 4.58 -4.25 6.59
CA LEU A 72 5.04 -3.54 7.78
C LEU A 72 6.56 -3.65 7.97
N SER A 73 7.11 -4.85 7.75
CA SER A 73 8.55 -5.12 7.87
C SER A 73 9.38 -4.52 6.74
N GLY A 74 8.74 -4.10 5.64
CA GLY A 74 9.43 -3.55 4.48
C GLY A 74 10.13 -4.60 3.64
N ASN A 75 9.55 -5.80 3.53
CA ASN A 75 10.07 -6.84 2.64
C ASN A 75 10.02 -6.36 1.18
N GLU A 76 11.19 -6.04 0.62
CA GLU A 76 11.32 -5.47 -0.72
C GLU A 76 10.73 -6.34 -1.82
N VAL A 77 10.87 -7.67 -1.70
CA VAL A 77 10.33 -8.62 -2.69
C VAL A 77 8.81 -8.53 -2.72
N VAL A 78 8.18 -8.41 -1.55
CA VAL A 78 6.74 -8.24 -1.43
C VAL A 78 6.29 -6.88 -1.95
N LEU A 79 6.96 -5.80 -1.54
CA LEU A 79 6.63 -4.45 -2.00
C LEU A 79 6.74 -4.32 -3.52
N LEU A 80 7.82 -4.85 -4.10
CA LEU A 80 8.01 -4.87 -5.55
C LEU A 80 6.94 -5.70 -6.25
N GLY A 81 6.60 -6.87 -5.72
CA GLY A 81 5.52 -7.71 -6.25
C GLY A 81 4.17 -6.98 -6.26
N LEU A 82 3.85 -6.24 -5.19
CA LEU A 82 2.61 -5.48 -5.11
C LEU A 82 2.61 -4.28 -6.07
N VAL A 83 3.72 -3.53 -6.16
CA VAL A 83 3.85 -2.42 -7.12
C VAL A 83 3.78 -2.92 -8.55
N TRP A 84 4.42 -4.04 -8.87
CA TRP A 84 4.36 -4.69 -10.17
C TRP A 84 2.92 -5.02 -10.58
N VAL A 85 2.16 -5.61 -9.67
CA VAL A 85 0.74 -5.92 -9.89
C VAL A 85 -0.08 -4.65 -10.17
N LEU A 86 0.21 -3.55 -9.47
CA LEU A 86 -0.42 -2.25 -9.75
C LEU A 86 -0.05 -1.70 -11.11
N MET A 87 1.22 -1.77 -11.51
CA MET A 87 1.69 -1.36 -12.84
C MET A 87 0.95 -2.15 -13.93
N LEU A 88 0.84 -3.48 -13.78
CA LEU A 88 0.12 -4.32 -14.73
C LEU A 88 -1.37 -3.99 -14.81
N ARG A 89 -2.03 -3.70 -13.67
CA ARG A 89 -3.46 -3.43 -13.63
C ARG A 89 -3.83 -2.08 -14.20
N TYR A 90 -3.09 -1.05 -13.84
CA TYR A 90 -3.41 0.34 -14.16
C TYR A 90 -2.62 0.89 -15.35
N GLN A 91 -1.79 0.05 -16.00
CA GLN A 91 -0.96 0.39 -17.17
C GLN A 91 -0.25 1.73 -17.01
N ILE A 92 0.56 1.83 -15.96
CA ILE A 92 1.45 2.97 -15.71
C ILE A 92 2.69 2.84 -16.60
#